data_AF-A0A2E5R8B4-F1
#
_entry.id   AF-A0A2E5R8B4-F1
#
_cell.length_a   1.000
_cell.length_b   1.000
_cell.length_c   1.000
_cell.angle_alpha   90.00
_cell.angle_beta   90.00
_cell.angle_gamma   90.00
#
_symmetry.space_group_name_H-M   'P 1'
#
loop_
_entity.id
_entity.type
_entity.pdbx_description
1 polymer ?
#
loop_
_entity_poly.entity_id
_entity_poly.type
_entity_poly.pdbx_seq_one_letter_code
_entity_poly.pdbx_strand_id
1 'polypeptide(L)'
;MTEIKTTIDFDPDALRDKYRSERDKRIRSDGNEQYLEATGSFSHFSKDNRGGKVVEREPRSSEVDVVVIGGGFGGLIAGARLKNAGIDDVLLIEKGADFGGTWYWNQYPGARCDVESYIYLPLLEEVDKIPTEKYASAPEIQEHACAIASKFGLDKNAYFQTEVKTLRWDVDTNRWIVNTDRKDEIKARFIIMASGPLHKLKLPGIAGIDSFTGHMFHTSRWDYDYTGGSPKDPLTGLADKRVAVIGTGATAIQCVSHLGKASKHLYVFQRTPSSVDFRGNRPTDSEWVEALEPGWHKERMENFNNLVSGVPQEVDLVDDCWTDLIGNIADMYRRGAVQPEMDLLEVLEMANFEKMESIRKRVEENIEDPKIAEALKPWYALFCKRPCFDDEYLPTFNRENVDLIDTGGLGVDEITAKGVVVAEKEYEVDCIIFATGFEVGTGYERRAGCQVIGEDGRTLTEKWEDKGVSTLHGLQTRGYPNYFMLSPNQGAFTVNFPHLLEEAATNAVHIIKHMFSNDYSMVDVEEEAEE
;
A
#
# COMPACT_ATOMS: atom_id res chain seq x y z
N MET A 1 37.91 -33.69 11.65
CA MET A 1 37.12 -32.57 11.13
C MET A 1 36.53 -33.06 9.83
N THR A 2 35.34 -33.64 9.92
CA THR A 2 34.63 -34.26 8.81
C THR A 2 34.08 -33.14 7.94
N GLU A 3 34.45 -33.11 6.66
CA GLU A 3 33.84 -32.21 5.67
C GLU A 3 32.33 -32.43 5.66
N ILE A 4 31.60 -31.42 6.14
CA ILE A 4 30.15 -31.33 5.97
C ILE A 4 29.94 -31.02 4.49
N LYS A 5 29.39 -31.95 3.73
CA LYS A 5 28.91 -31.66 2.38
C LYS A 5 27.69 -30.75 2.52
N THR A 6 27.91 -29.45 2.35
CA THR A 6 26.89 -28.42 2.31
C THR A 6 26.02 -28.61 1.06
N THR A 7 24.73 -28.85 1.23
CA THR A 7 23.70 -28.88 0.18
C THR A 7 23.12 -27.49 -0.09
N ILE A 8 23.93 -26.44 0.05
CA ILE A 8 23.61 -25.06 -0.31
C ILE A 8 24.70 -24.54 -1.26
N ASP A 9 24.32 -23.78 -2.29
CA ASP A 9 25.19 -23.33 -3.39
C ASP A 9 25.68 -21.88 -3.25
N PHE A 10 25.47 -21.26 -2.08
CA PHE A 10 25.88 -19.90 -1.75
C PHE A 10 26.73 -19.84 -0.46
N ASP A 11 27.46 -18.72 -0.29
CA ASP A 11 28.25 -18.40 0.91
C ASP A 11 27.47 -17.40 1.80
N PRO A 12 26.94 -17.82 2.96
CA PRO A 12 26.17 -16.95 3.85
C PRO A 12 26.94 -15.74 4.37
N ASP A 13 28.23 -15.88 4.66
CA ASP A 13 29.03 -14.78 5.22
C ASP A 13 29.31 -13.71 4.15
N ALA A 14 29.61 -14.13 2.92
CA ALA A 14 29.74 -13.23 1.79
C ALA A 14 28.42 -12.47 1.51
N LEU A 15 27.27 -13.16 1.61
CA LEU A 15 25.95 -12.52 1.45
C LEU A 15 25.66 -11.50 2.54
N ARG A 16 25.95 -11.83 3.81
CA ARG A 16 25.82 -10.88 4.94
C ARG A 16 26.67 -9.62 4.72
N ASP A 17 27.92 -9.78 4.29
CA ASP A 17 28.81 -8.65 4.00
C ASP A 17 28.33 -7.81 2.83
N LYS A 18 27.88 -8.45 1.74
CA LYS A 18 27.29 -7.76 0.60
C LYS A 18 26.06 -6.96 1.02
N TYR A 19 25.14 -7.56 1.78
CA TYR A 19 23.93 -6.88 2.26
C TYR A 19 24.27 -5.69 3.16
N ARG A 20 25.25 -5.83 4.06
CA ARG A 20 25.76 -4.72 4.88
C ARG A 20 26.30 -3.58 4.01
N SER A 21 27.16 -3.89 3.04
CA SER A 21 27.75 -2.88 2.16
C SER A 21 26.70 -2.10 1.34
N GLU A 22 25.67 -2.79 0.84
CA GLU A 22 24.62 -2.18 0.02
C GLU A 22 23.63 -1.35 0.86
N ARG A 23 23.41 -1.73 2.13
CA ARG A 23 22.72 -0.89 3.10
C ARG A 23 23.50 0.39 3.39
N ASP A 24 24.81 0.28 3.63
CA ASP A 24 25.64 1.40 4.10
C ASP A 24 25.77 2.51 3.05
N LYS A 25 25.72 2.18 1.75
CA LYS A 25 25.65 3.17 0.65
C LYS A 25 24.50 4.17 0.75
N ARG A 26 23.39 3.79 1.42
CA ARG A 26 22.12 4.51 1.40
C ARG A 26 21.64 4.94 2.78
N ILE A 27 22.48 4.81 3.81
CA ILE A 27 22.21 5.40 5.12
C ILE A 27 22.25 6.92 4.98
N ARG A 28 21.18 7.59 5.38
CA ARG A 28 21.09 9.06 5.36
C ARG A 28 20.73 9.59 6.73
N SER A 29 21.41 10.65 7.15
CA SER A 29 21.18 11.30 8.44
C SER A 29 19.90 12.12 8.50
N ASP A 30 19.40 12.58 7.35
CA ASP A 30 18.18 13.39 7.22
C ASP A 30 16.89 12.53 7.22
N GLY A 31 16.99 11.20 7.29
CA GLY A 31 15.85 10.33 7.57
C GLY A 31 14.60 10.62 6.72
N ASN A 32 13.47 10.96 7.36
CA ASN A 32 12.24 11.32 6.65
C ASN A 32 12.23 12.77 6.11
N GLU A 33 13.14 13.63 6.55
CA GLU A 33 13.24 15.04 6.12
C GLU A 33 13.76 15.17 4.69
N GLN A 34 14.29 14.08 4.11
CA GLN A 34 14.66 14.02 2.68
C GLN A 34 13.45 14.09 1.73
N TYR A 35 12.21 14.10 2.25
CA TYR A 35 10.98 14.11 1.45
C TYR A 35 10.16 15.37 1.73
N LEU A 36 9.56 15.90 0.67
CA LEU A 36 8.72 17.10 0.71
C LEU A 36 7.25 16.71 0.85
N GLU A 37 6.52 17.54 1.60
CA GLU A 37 5.07 17.50 1.57
C GLU A 37 4.55 18.17 0.29
N ALA A 38 3.49 17.59 -0.27
CA ALA A 38 2.78 18.17 -1.40
C ALA A 38 1.81 19.27 -0.95
N THR A 39 2.37 20.31 -0.31
CA THR A 39 1.69 21.52 0.18
C THR A 39 2.32 22.77 -0.44
N GLY A 40 1.69 23.94 -0.26
CA GLY A 40 2.22 25.20 -0.81
C GLY A 40 2.40 25.14 -2.33
N SER A 41 3.61 25.45 -2.82
CA SER A 41 3.98 25.36 -4.25
C SER A 41 3.84 23.96 -4.85
N PHE A 42 3.93 22.91 -4.03
CA PHE A 42 3.79 21.51 -4.44
C PHE A 42 2.36 20.96 -4.33
N SER A 43 1.39 21.78 -3.91
CA SER A 43 -0.01 21.35 -3.74
C SER A 43 -0.65 20.76 -5.00
N HIS A 44 -0.19 21.19 -6.18
CA HIS A 44 -0.68 20.68 -7.46
C HIS A 44 -0.45 19.17 -7.64
N PHE A 45 0.60 18.59 -7.03
CA PHE A 45 0.84 17.13 -7.06
C PHE A 45 -0.24 16.32 -6.33
N SER A 46 -0.95 16.92 -5.37
CA SER A 46 -1.99 16.24 -4.58
C SER A 46 -3.39 16.36 -5.19
N LYS A 47 -3.58 17.24 -6.18
CA LYS A 47 -4.89 17.56 -6.76
C LYS A 47 -5.54 16.32 -7.35
N ASP A 48 -6.82 16.14 -7.09
CA ASP A 48 -7.62 15.10 -7.73
C ASP A 48 -7.84 15.44 -9.20
N ASN A 49 -7.26 14.62 -10.07
CA ASN A 49 -7.39 14.74 -11.53
C ASN A 49 -8.48 13.82 -12.11
N ARG A 50 -9.11 12.97 -11.30
CA ARG A 50 -10.22 12.09 -11.71
C ARG A 50 -11.58 12.59 -11.26
N GLY A 51 -11.62 13.36 -10.17
CA GLY A 51 -12.86 13.77 -9.50
C GLY A 51 -13.68 14.84 -10.22
N GLY A 52 -13.21 15.32 -11.38
CA GLY A 52 -13.87 16.38 -12.12
C GLY A 52 -13.91 17.71 -11.37
N LYS A 53 -14.92 18.53 -11.66
CA LYS A 53 -15.10 19.82 -10.97
C LYS A 53 -15.67 19.58 -9.58
N VAL A 54 -15.05 20.22 -8.58
CA VAL A 54 -15.61 20.23 -7.23
C VAL A 54 -17.00 20.84 -7.22
N VAL A 55 -17.98 20.08 -6.73
CA VAL A 55 -19.36 20.56 -6.64
C VAL A 55 -19.48 21.44 -5.41
N GLU A 56 -19.71 22.74 -5.62
CA GLU A 56 -19.95 23.70 -4.54
C GLU A 56 -21.22 23.31 -3.76
N ARG A 57 -21.13 23.37 -2.43
CA ARG A 57 -22.24 23.14 -1.50
C ARG A 57 -22.03 23.97 -0.24
N GLU A 58 -23.13 24.29 0.42
CA GLU A 58 -23.09 24.90 1.75
C GLU A 58 -22.44 23.94 2.77
N PRO A 59 -21.81 24.49 3.83
CA PRO A 59 -21.37 23.71 4.98
C PRO A 59 -22.53 22.90 5.56
N ARG A 60 -22.24 21.66 5.94
CA ARG A 60 -23.22 20.74 6.52
C ARG A 60 -23.02 20.65 8.02
N SER A 61 -24.12 20.58 8.74
CA SER A 61 -24.15 20.18 10.14
C SER A 61 -25.18 19.08 10.31
N SER A 62 -24.77 17.99 10.94
CA SER A 62 -25.62 16.82 11.20
C SER A 62 -25.18 16.16 12.49
N GLU A 63 -26.10 15.46 13.15
CA GLU A 63 -25.79 14.55 14.23
C GLU A 63 -26.03 13.13 13.72
N VAL A 64 -25.04 12.25 13.88
CA VAL A 64 -25.10 10.87 13.44
C VAL A 64 -24.58 9.92 14.52
N ASP A 65 -24.93 8.65 14.42
CA ASP A 65 -24.42 7.62 15.31
C ASP A 65 -22.95 7.29 15.01
N VAL A 66 -22.59 7.00 13.76
CA VAL A 66 -21.22 6.61 13.39
C VAL A 66 -20.72 7.40 12.20
N VAL A 67 -19.53 7.99 12.32
CA VAL A 67 -18.77 8.50 11.17
C VAL A 67 -17.64 7.53 10.84
N VAL A 68 -17.58 7.14 9.56
CA VAL A 68 -16.49 6.33 8.99
C VAL A 68 -15.67 7.23 8.07
N ILE A 69 -14.37 7.33 8.34
CA ILE A 69 -13.46 8.21 7.59
C ILE A 69 -12.65 7.36 6.62
N GLY A 70 -12.89 7.57 5.32
CA GLY A 70 -12.29 6.81 4.22
C GLY A 70 -13.32 5.96 3.47
N GLY A 71 -13.37 6.13 2.15
CA GLY A 71 -14.18 5.38 1.19
C GLY A 71 -13.40 4.25 0.49
N GLY A 72 -12.29 3.80 1.08
CA GLY A 72 -11.58 2.59 0.66
C GLY A 72 -12.12 1.32 1.33
N PHE A 73 -11.46 0.17 1.13
CA PHE A 73 -11.92 -1.11 1.67
C PHE A 73 -12.15 -1.10 3.18
N GLY A 74 -11.31 -0.45 3.98
CA GLY A 74 -11.51 -0.40 5.43
C GLY A 74 -12.85 0.24 5.82
N GLY A 75 -13.18 1.40 5.22
CA GLY A 75 -14.43 2.07 5.48
C GLY A 75 -15.64 1.36 4.87
N LEU A 76 -15.48 0.74 3.70
CA LEU A 76 -16.53 -0.07 3.08
C LEU A 76 -16.86 -1.33 3.87
N ILE A 77 -15.83 -2.04 4.37
CA ILE A 77 -16.02 -3.21 5.25
C ILE A 77 -16.67 -2.76 6.56
N ALA A 78 -16.18 -1.70 7.20
CA ALA A 78 -16.78 -1.18 8.43
C ALA A 78 -18.25 -0.78 8.23
N GLY A 79 -18.56 -0.05 7.15
CA GLY A 79 -19.92 0.32 6.78
C GLY A 79 -20.81 -0.91 6.56
N ALA A 80 -20.35 -1.90 5.80
CA ALA A 80 -21.08 -3.14 5.56
C ALA A 80 -21.35 -3.91 6.86
N ARG A 81 -20.35 -4.04 7.74
CA ARG A 81 -20.48 -4.72 9.03
C ARG A 81 -21.42 -3.96 9.98
N LEU A 82 -21.40 -2.62 10.00
CA LEU A 82 -22.38 -1.80 10.74
C LEU A 82 -23.82 -2.05 10.25
N LYS A 83 -24.03 -2.06 8.93
CA LYS A 83 -25.35 -2.38 8.34
C LYS A 83 -25.82 -3.78 8.72
N ASN A 84 -24.95 -4.78 8.67
CA ASN A 84 -25.26 -6.15 9.12
C ASN A 84 -25.60 -6.21 10.62
N ALA A 85 -25.03 -5.32 11.43
CA ALA A 85 -25.31 -5.20 12.85
C ALA A 85 -26.63 -4.47 13.15
N GLY A 86 -27.33 -3.93 12.14
CA GLY A 86 -28.55 -3.14 12.31
C GLY A 86 -28.30 -1.68 12.70
N ILE A 87 -27.07 -1.18 12.51
CA ILE A 87 -26.71 0.22 12.77
C ILE A 87 -26.79 0.98 11.45
N ASP A 88 -27.87 1.73 11.28
CA ASP A 88 -28.20 2.34 9.99
C ASP A 88 -27.70 3.78 9.82
N ASP A 89 -27.57 4.54 10.91
CA ASP A 89 -27.18 5.95 10.89
C ASP A 89 -25.64 6.11 10.80
N VAL A 90 -25.12 5.83 9.62
CA VAL A 90 -23.69 5.83 9.30
C VAL A 90 -23.40 6.86 8.23
N LEU A 91 -22.43 7.75 8.47
CA LEU A 91 -21.92 8.72 7.52
C LEU A 91 -20.50 8.35 7.08
N LEU A 92 -20.27 8.18 5.78
CA LEU A 92 -18.93 8.01 5.21
C LEU A 92 -18.40 9.36 4.75
N ILE A 93 -17.13 9.66 5.02
CA ILE A 93 -16.44 10.87 4.52
C ILE A 93 -15.20 10.45 3.74
N GLU A 94 -15.10 10.85 2.47
CA GLU A 94 -14.02 10.50 1.56
C GLU A 94 -13.48 11.75 0.83
N LYS A 95 -12.15 11.89 0.80
CA LYS A 95 -11.48 13.01 0.14
C LYS A 95 -11.53 12.92 -1.40
N GLY A 96 -11.63 11.72 -1.95
CA GLY A 96 -11.82 11.46 -3.38
C GLY A 96 -13.26 11.70 -3.81
N ALA A 97 -13.49 11.70 -5.13
CA ALA A 97 -14.82 11.91 -5.68
C ALA A 97 -15.69 10.63 -5.77
N ASP A 98 -15.11 9.47 -5.47
CA ASP A 98 -15.79 8.18 -5.51
C ASP A 98 -15.15 7.19 -4.53
N PHE A 99 -15.76 6.03 -4.35
CA PHE A 99 -15.22 4.94 -3.56
C PHE A 99 -14.00 4.27 -4.22
N GLY A 100 -13.22 3.58 -3.38
CA GLY A 100 -12.07 2.77 -3.80
C GLY A 100 -10.79 3.09 -3.03
N GLY A 101 -10.69 4.27 -2.40
CA GLY A 101 -9.50 4.67 -1.65
C GLY A 101 -8.23 4.55 -2.50
N THR A 102 -7.31 3.66 -2.12
CA THR A 102 -6.11 3.32 -2.92
C THR A 102 -6.44 3.10 -4.40
N TRP A 103 -7.52 2.38 -4.69
CA TRP A 103 -7.93 2.01 -6.05
C TRP A 103 -8.70 3.13 -6.76
N TYR A 104 -9.19 4.15 -6.06
CA TYR A 104 -9.62 5.39 -6.68
C TYR A 104 -8.40 6.23 -7.11
N TRP A 105 -7.40 6.36 -6.24
CA TRP A 105 -6.26 7.25 -6.51
C TRP A 105 -5.26 6.66 -7.50
N ASN A 106 -4.94 5.36 -7.38
CA ASN A 106 -3.87 4.74 -8.15
C ASN A 106 -4.44 4.03 -9.38
N GLN A 107 -4.41 4.75 -10.49
CA GLN A 107 -4.94 4.32 -11.78
C GLN A 107 -3.88 4.43 -12.89
N TYR A 108 -2.60 4.38 -12.52
CA TYR A 108 -1.50 4.36 -13.47
C TYR A 108 -1.55 3.08 -14.34
N PRO A 109 -0.95 3.09 -15.54
CA PRO A 109 -0.98 1.94 -16.44
C PRO A 109 -0.31 0.73 -15.80
N GLY A 110 -1.00 -0.41 -15.83
CA GLY A 110 -0.52 -1.65 -15.20
C GLY A 110 -0.83 -1.79 -13.71
N ALA A 111 -1.49 -0.80 -13.08
CA ALA A 111 -1.85 -0.87 -11.66
C ALA A 111 -2.72 -2.11 -11.35
N ARG A 112 -2.25 -2.96 -10.42
CA ARG A 112 -2.86 -4.24 -10.04
C ARG A 112 -2.64 -4.58 -8.57
N CYS A 113 -3.49 -5.41 -7.98
CA CYS A 113 -3.18 -6.02 -6.68
C CYS A 113 -2.03 -7.02 -6.82
N ASP A 114 -1.23 -7.16 -5.77
CA ASP A 114 -0.10 -8.08 -5.74
C ASP A 114 -0.35 -9.34 -4.92
N VAL A 115 -1.48 -9.39 -4.21
CA VAL A 115 -2.07 -10.55 -3.57
C VAL A 115 -3.19 -11.05 -4.48
N GLU A 116 -3.41 -12.36 -4.51
CA GLU A 116 -4.46 -12.97 -5.33
C GLU A 116 -5.83 -12.31 -5.10
N SER A 117 -6.52 -11.97 -6.18
CA SER A 117 -7.77 -11.24 -6.19
C SER A 117 -8.87 -11.93 -5.38
N TYR A 118 -8.89 -13.27 -5.39
CA TYR A 118 -9.88 -14.10 -4.70
C TYR A 118 -9.78 -14.04 -3.17
N ILE A 119 -8.69 -13.49 -2.62
CA ILE A 119 -8.51 -13.28 -1.18
C ILE A 119 -8.28 -11.81 -0.83
N TYR A 120 -7.85 -10.99 -1.80
CA TYR A 120 -7.59 -9.57 -1.61
C TYR A 120 -8.87 -8.72 -1.67
N LEU A 121 -9.83 -9.08 -2.53
CA LEU A 121 -11.08 -8.34 -2.68
C LEU A 121 -12.02 -8.76 -1.54
N PRO A 122 -12.42 -7.85 -0.63
CA PRO A 122 -13.25 -8.23 0.50
C PRO A 122 -14.69 -8.48 0.06
N LEU A 123 -15.45 -9.27 0.83
CA LEU A 123 -16.89 -9.46 0.67
C LEU A 123 -17.35 -10.09 -0.67
N LEU A 124 -16.50 -10.86 -1.36
CA LEU A 124 -16.80 -11.42 -2.69
C LEU A 124 -18.11 -12.23 -2.72
N GLU A 125 -18.32 -13.12 -1.74
CA GLU A 125 -19.56 -13.89 -1.63
C GLU A 125 -20.77 -12.99 -1.33
N GLU A 126 -20.64 -11.99 -0.45
CA GLU A 126 -21.76 -11.11 -0.11
C GLU A 126 -22.20 -10.19 -1.26
N VAL A 127 -21.27 -9.78 -2.13
CA VAL A 127 -21.60 -8.98 -3.32
C VAL A 127 -21.89 -9.82 -4.56
N ASP A 128 -21.78 -11.14 -4.48
CA ASP A 128 -21.99 -12.07 -5.59
C ASP A 128 -21.11 -11.73 -6.81
N LYS A 129 -19.81 -11.56 -6.57
CA LYS A 129 -18.82 -11.27 -7.62
C LYS A 129 -17.66 -12.24 -7.56
N ILE A 130 -17.15 -12.57 -8.75
CA ILE A 130 -15.92 -13.33 -8.95
C ILE A 130 -14.96 -12.46 -9.78
N PRO A 131 -13.71 -12.24 -9.33
CA PRO A 131 -12.72 -11.51 -10.10
C PRO A 131 -12.43 -12.19 -11.44
N THR A 132 -12.06 -11.42 -12.45
CA THR A 132 -11.82 -11.89 -13.83
C THR A 132 -10.45 -12.54 -14.04
N GLU A 133 -9.51 -12.27 -13.15
CA GLU A 133 -8.12 -12.74 -13.22
C GLU A 133 -7.52 -12.94 -11.82
N LYS A 134 -6.46 -13.75 -11.74
CA LYS A 134 -5.75 -14.05 -10.48
C LYS A 134 -5.25 -12.78 -9.78
N TYR A 135 -4.82 -11.76 -10.53
CA TYR A 135 -4.39 -10.47 -9.97
C TYR A 135 -5.16 -9.32 -10.63
N ALA A 136 -6.24 -8.90 -9.99
CA ALA A 136 -7.20 -7.92 -10.48
C ALA A 136 -6.55 -6.57 -10.82
N SER A 137 -7.07 -5.95 -11.88
CA SER A 137 -6.67 -4.60 -12.31
C SER A 137 -7.25 -3.52 -11.41
N ALA A 138 -6.56 -2.38 -11.26
CA ALA A 138 -7.05 -1.26 -10.45
C ALA A 138 -8.48 -0.80 -10.84
N PRO A 139 -8.88 -0.74 -12.13
CA PRO A 139 -10.26 -0.47 -12.51
C PRO A 139 -11.26 -1.49 -11.98
N GLU A 140 -10.97 -2.79 -12.11
CA GLU A 140 -11.85 -3.86 -11.59
C GLU A 140 -11.99 -3.78 -10.07
N ILE A 141 -10.89 -3.50 -9.36
CA ILE A 141 -10.90 -3.37 -7.91
C ILE A 141 -11.73 -2.15 -7.48
N GLN A 142 -11.64 -1.03 -8.21
CA GLN A 142 -12.51 0.13 -7.95
C GLN A 142 -13.99 -0.21 -8.22
N GLU A 143 -14.29 -0.90 -9.33
CA GLU A 143 -15.65 -1.35 -9.65
C GLU A 143 -16.21 -2.31 -8.56
N HIS A 144 -15.35 -3.11 -7.93
CA HIS A 144 -15.71 -3.93 -6.77
C HIS A 144 -16.02 -3.09 -5.53
N ALA A 145 -15.18 -2.09 -5.23
CA ALA A 145 -15.41 -1.17 -4.12
C ALA A 145 -16.77 -0.44 -4.24
N CYS A 146 -17.12 0.05 -5.43
CA CYS A 146 -18.42 0.66 -5.69
C CYS A 146 -19.58 -0.35 -5.58
N ALA A 147 -19.36 -1.61 -5.95
CA ALA A 147 -20.37 -2.66 -5.77
C ALA A 147 -20.65 -2.98 -4.30
N ILE A 148 -19.62 -2.99 -3.44
CA ILE A 148 -19.81 -3.09 -1.99
C ILE A 148 -20.67 -1.93 -1.50
N ALA A 149 -20.30 -0.69 -1.87
CA ALA A 149 -21.05 0.49 -1.46
C ALA A 149 -22.53 0.41 -1.86
N SER A 150 -22.81 0.00 -3.11
CA SER A 150 -24.17 -0.17 -3.60
C SER A 150 -24.94 -1.29 -2.87
N LYS A 151 -24.30 -2.45 -2.63
CA LYS A 151 -24.92 -3.61 -1.96
C LYS A 151 -25.40 -3.26 -0.56
N PHE A 152 -24.63 -2.47 0.18
CA PHE A 152 -24.92 -2.08 1.56
C PHE A 152 -25.53 -0.68 1.69
N GLY A 153 -25.79 0.01 0.57
CA GLY A 153 -26.40 1.35 0.54
C GLY A 153 -25.57 2.44 1.21
N LEU A 154 -24.24 2.33 1.15
CA LEU A 154 -23.28 3.26 1.76
C LEU A 154 -23.14 4.57 0.97
N ASP A 155 -23.50 4.54 -0.32
CA ASP A 155 -23.55 5.69 -1.22
C ASP A 155 -24.58 6.74 -0.80
N LYS A 156 -25.68 6.32 -0.16
CA LYS A 156 -26.78 7.20 0.26
C LYS A 156 -26.37 8.27 1.26
N ASN A 157 -25.35 7.99 2.08
CA ASN A 157 -24.84 8.91 3.10
C ASN A 157 -23.32 8.96 3.07
N ALA A 158 -22.78 9.38 1.92
CA ALA A 158 -21.35 9.59 1.71
C ALA A 158 -21.05 11.05 1.32
N TYR A 159 -20.06 11.64 1.97
CA TYR A 159 -19.56 12.98 1.67
C TYR A 159 -18.23 12.84 0.92
N PHE A 160 -18.31 12.89 -0.41
CA PHE A 160 -17.14 12.89 -1.29
C PHE A 160 -16.49 14.27 -1.41
N GLN A 161 -15.28 14.29 -1.95
CA GLN A 161 -14.48 15.50 -2.15
C GLN A 161 -14.40 16.33 -0.86
N THR A 162 -14.31 15.65 0.28
CA THR A 162 -14.37 16.25 1.61
C THR A 162 -13.27 15.60 2.47
N GLU A 163 -12.29 16.38 2.90
CA GLU A 163 -11.22 15.92 3.80
C GLU A 163 -11.56 16.31 5.24
N VAL A 164 -11.60 15.34 6.15
CA VAL A 164 -11.68 15.62 7.59
C VAL A 164 -10.38 16.28 8.03
N LYS A 165 -10.47 17.36 8.81
CA LYS A 165 -9.32 18.10 9.33
C LYS A 165 -9.12 17.89 10.82
N THR A 166 -10.19 17.92 11.59
CA THR A 166 -10.12 17.74 13.05
C THR A 166 -11.24 16.86 13.56
N LEU A 167 -10.91 16.01 14.53
CA LEU A 167 -11.83 15.28 15.38
C LEU A 167 -11.60 15.74 16.80
N ARG A 168 -12.62 16.29 17.45
CA ARG A 168 -12.52 16.74 18.84
C ARG A 168 -13.58 16.09 19.69
N TRP A 169 -13.19 15.43 20.78
CA TRP A 169 -14.14 14.93 21.74
C TRP A 169 -14.81 16.09 22.49
N ASP A 170 -16.12 16.00 22.66
CA ASP A 170 -16.92 16.92 23.44
C ASP A 170 -17.49 16.20 24.66
N VAL A 171 -16.89 16.48 25.83
CA VAL A 171 -17.23 15.84 27.11
C VAL A 171 -18.64 16.17 27.59
N ASP A 172 -19.19 17.32 27.18
CA ASP A 172 -20.54 17.72 27.60
C ASP A 172 -21.63 16.92 26.89
N THR A 173 -21.34 16.44 25.68
CA THR A 173 -22.30 15.72 24.83
C THR A 173 -21.94 14.26 24.58
N ASN A 174 -20.78 13.80 25.03
CA ASN A 174 -20.19 12.49 24.71
C ASN A 174 -20.20 12.20 23.21
N ARG A 175 -19.77 13.19 22.41
CA ARG A 175 -19.73 13.10 20.95
C ARG A 175 -18.44 13.68 20.40
N TRP A 176 -18.04 13.17 19.26
CA TRP A 176 -17.00 13.72 18.42
C TRP A 176 -17.54 14.86 17.57
N ILE A 177 -16.88 16.00 17.59
CA ILE A 177 -17.08 17.09 16.64
C ILE A 177 -16.10 16.91 15.49
N VAL A 178 -16.64 16.68 14.30
CA VAL A 178 -15.90 16.42 13.06
C VAL A 178 -15.93 17.68 12.19
N ASN A 179 -14.77 18.28 11.95
CA ASN A 179 -14.64 19.40 11.03
C ASN A 179 -13.91 19.00 9.75
N THR A 180 -14.33 19.59 8.63
CA THR A 180 -13.81 19.27 7.29
C THR A 180 -13.22 20.50 6.61
N ASP A 181 -12.48 20.28 5.53
CA ASP A 181 -12.02 21.32 4.60
C ASP A 181 -13.15 22.08 3.90
N ARG A 182 -14.39 21.58 3.99
CA ARG A 182 -15.61 22.21 3.51
C ARG A 182 -16.39 22.97 4.58
N LYS A 183 -15.76 23.17 5.75
CA LYS A 183 -16.31 23.86 6.92
C LYS A 183 -17.51 23.16 7.55
N ASP A 184 -17.64 21.85 7.33
CA ASP A 184 -18.68 21.07 7.99
C ASP A 184 -18.43 21.01 9.51
N GLU A 185 -19.50 20.81 10.27
CA GLU A 185 -19.45 20.50 11.69
C GLU A 185 -20.47 19.40 12.00
N ILE A 186 -19.98 18.16 12.04
CA ILE A 186 -20.79 16.96 12.24
C ILE A 186 -20.56 16.44 13.65
N LYS A 187 -21.61 16.06 14.37
CA LYS A 187 -21.50 15.41 15.67
C LYS A 187 -21.71 13.91 15.54
N ALA A 188 -20.73 13.12 15.92
CA ALA A 188 -20.78 11.66 15.83
C ALA A 188 -20.67 11.03 17.22
N ARG A 189 -21.42 9.97 17.52
CA ARG A 189 -21.21 9.23 18.77
C ARG A 189 -19.94 8.37 18.69
N PHE A 190 -19.71 7.72 17.56
CA PHE A 190 -18.53 6.89 17.28
C PHE A 190 -17.80 7.32 16.03
N ILE A 191 -16.48 7.12 16.02
CA ILE A 191 -15.62 7.31 14.85
C ILE A 191 -14.94 6.00 14.51
N ILE A 192 -14.95 5.63 13.23
CA ILE A 192 -14.08 4.59 12.67
C ILE A 192 -13.11 5.27 11.68
N MET A 193 -11.83 5.33 12.04
CA MET A 193 -10.77 5.88 11.21
C MET A 193 -10.21 4.80 10.28
N ALA A 194 -10.51 4.92 8.98
CA ALA A 194 -10.08 4.02 7.91
C ALA A 194 -9.30 4.77 6.81
N SER A 195 -8.46 5.73 7.20
CA SER A 195 -7.70 6.62 6.28
C SER A 195 -6.66 5.88 5.42
N GLY A 196 -6.25 4.68 5.84
CA GLY A 196 -5.27 3.84 5.16
C GLY A 196 -3.82 4.31 5.33
N PRO A 197 -2.83 3.40 5.20
CA PRO A 197 -1.44 3.71 5.53
C PRO A 197 -0.66 4.42 4.40
N LEU A 198 -1.12 4.35 3.15
CA LEU A 198 -0.38 4.78 1.96
C LEU A 198 -1.19 5.80 1.12
N HIS A 199 -1.60 6.91 1.75
CA HIS A 199 -2.50 7.89 1.11
C HIS A 199 -1.90 9.30 0.93
N LYS A 200 -0.81 9.62 1.63
CA LYS A 200 -0.01 10.84 1.44
C LYS A 200 1.15 10.52 0.52
N LEU A 201 1.11 11.06 -0.70
CA LEU A 201 2.17 10.86 -1.68
C LEU A 201 3.49 11.43 -1.17
N LYS A 202 4.59 10.83 -1.59
CA LYS A 202 5.92 11.14 -1.09
C LYS A 202 6.75 11.77 -2.19
N LEU A 203 6.93 13.08 -2.16
CA LEU A 203 7.80 13.78 -3.11
C LEU A 203 9.24 13.75 -2.60
N PRO A 204 10.23 13.44 -3.45
CA PRO A 204 11.63 13.50 -3.04
C PRO A 204 12.08 14.97 -2.96
N GLY A 205 12.83 15.32 -1.91
CA GLY A 205 13.45 16.65 -1.73
C GLY A 205 14.68 16.83 -2.61
N ILE A 206 14.52 16.64 -3.92
CA ILE A 206 15.61 16.79 -4.90
C ILE A 206 15.83 18.29 -5.14
N ALA A 207 17.10 18.72 -5.13
CA ALA A 207 17.46 20.09 -5.44
C ALA A 207 16.92 20.49 -6.84
N GLY A 208 16.32 21.67 -6.95
CA GLY A 208 15.83 22.21 -8.22
C GLY A 208 14.54 21.55 -8.75
N ILE A 209 13.82 20.75 -7.95
CA ILE A 209 12.53 20.15 -8.33
C ILE A 209 11.50 21.17 -8.83
N ASP A 210 11.56 22.42 -8.37
CA ASP A 210 10.71 23.54 -8.78
C ASP A 210 11.18 24.26 -10.05
N SER A 211 12.39 23.96 -10.53
CA SER A 211 13.00 24.59 -11.70
C SER A 211 12.63 23.92 -13.03
N PHE A 212 12.19 22.66 -13.01
CA PHE A 212 11.89 21.89 -14.21
C PHE A 212 10.75 22.52 -15.02
N THR A 213 10.98 22.67 -16.31
CA THR A 213 10.03 23.36 -17.21
C THR A 213 9.14 22.41 -18.01
N GLY A 214 9.43 21.10 -17.98
CA GLY A 214 8.59 20.07 -18.57
C GLY A 214 7.41 19.68 -17.67
N HIS A 215 6.78 18.54 -17.99
CA HIS A 215 5.62 18.08 -17.24
C HIS A 215 6.00 17.14 -16.09
N MET A 216 5.41 17.33 -14.90
CA MET A 216 5.67 16.48 -13.74
C MET A 216 4.39 16.04 -13.05
N PHE A 217 4.34 14.77 -12.66
CA PHE A 217 3.26 14.24 -11.83
C PHE A 217 3.71 13.02 -11.02
N HIS A 218 2.95 12.68 -9.99
CA HIS A 218 3.15 11.49 -9.18
C HIS A 218 2.24 10.36 -9.69
N THR A 219 2.69 9.11 -9.62
CA THR A 219 1.93 7.95 -10.13
C THR A 219 0.56 7.76 -9.50
N SER A 220 0.38 8.23 -8.26
CA SER A 220 -0.92 8.26 -7.55
C SER A 220 -1.88 9.36 -8.02
N ARG A 221 -1.47 10.20 -8.97
CA ARG A 221 -2.26 11.22 -9.67
C ARG A 221 -1.89 11.18 -11.15
N TRP A 222 -2.05 10.01 -11.76
CA TRP A 222 -1.62 9.78 -13.15
C TRP A 222 -2.35 10.70 -14.13
N ASP A 223 -1.61 11.48 -14.91
CA ASP A 223 -2.17 12.46 -15.85
C ASP A 223 -2.37 11.85 -17.25
N TYR A 224 -3.56 11.28 -17.49
CA TYR A 224 -3.93 10.76 -18.80
C TYR A 224 -4.19 11.84 -19.86
N ASP A 225 -4.46 13.09 -19.47
CA ASP A 225 -4.57 14.19 -20.44
C ASP A 225 -3.21 14.46 -21.10
N TYR A 226 -2.12 14.30 -20.33
CA TYR A 226 -0.75 14.37 -20.84
C TYR A 226 -0.29 13.08 -21.52
N THR A 227 -0.44 11.92 -20.87
CA THR A 227 0.12 10.66 -21.41
C THR A 227 -0.71 10.05 -22.54
N GLY A 228 -1.97 10.49 -22.71
CA GLY A 228 -2.97 9.80 -23.51
C GLY A 228 -3.31 8.41 -22.96
N GLY A 229 -4.34 7.79 -23.53
CA GLY A 229 -4.82 6.47 -23.10
C GLY A 229 -5.76 6.54 -21.89
N SER A 230 -5.87 5.42 -21.18
CA SER A 230 -6.70 5.28 -19.98
C SER A 230 -6.14 4.15 -19.10
N PRO A 231 -6.68 3.91 -17.89
CA PRO A 231 -6.28 2.74 -17.10
C PRO A 231 -6.46 1.39 -17.82
N LYS A 232 -7.32 1.33 -18.85
CA LYS A 232 -7.59 0.13 -19.66
C LYS A 232 -6.98 0.19 -21.06
N ASP A 233 -6.50 1.36 -21.50
CA ASP A 233 -6.03 1.59 -22.87
C ASP A 233 -4.53 1.95 -22.91
N PRO A 234 -3.79 1.57 -23.98
CA PRO A 234 -2.39 1.95 -24.14
C PRO A 234 -2.16 3.47 -24.12
N LEU A 235 -1.00 3.88 -23.63
CA LEU A 235 -0.56 5.28 -23.66
C LEU A 235 -0.29 5.71 -25.11
N THR A 236 -0.83 6.86 -25.51
CA THR A 236 -0.76 7.35 -26.92
C THR A 236 -0.05 8.68 -27.08
N GLY A 237 0.17 9.43 -25.99
CA GLY A 237 0.74 10.78 -25.99
C GLY A 237 2.25 10.85 -25.79
N LEU A 238 2.95 9.71 -25.68
CA LEU A 238 4.37 9.66 -25.30
C LEU A 238 5.34 9.34 -26.44
N ALA A 239 4.85 9.06 -27.65
CA ALA A 239 5.67 8.54 -28.76
C ALA A 239 6.82 9.48 -29.20
N ASP A 240 6.72 10.78 -28.93
CA ASP A 240 7.75 11.77 -29.19
C ASP A 240 8.48 12.26 -27.93
N LYS A 241 8.13 11.73 -26.74
CA LYS A 241 8.58 12.21 -25.43
C LYS A 241 9.69 11.36 -24.83
N ARG A 242 10.68 12.03 -24.27
CA ARG A 242 11.67 11.49 -23.33
C ARG A 242 11.06 11.55 -21.93
N VAL A 243 10.95 10.40 -21.27
CA VAL A 243 10.28 10.28 -19.97
C VAL A 243 11.29 9.80 -18.92
N ALA A 244 11.31 10.46 -17.77
CA ALA A 244 12.00 9.99 -16.56
C ALA A 244 10.99 9.34 -15.61
N VAL A 245 11.32 8.17 -15.06
CA VAL A 245 10.65 7.59 -13.89
C VAL A 245 11.62 7.57 -12.73
N ILE A 246 11.27 8.23 -11.63
CA ILE A 246 12.10 8.23 -10.41
C ILE A 246 11.49 7.27 -9.39
N GLY A 247 12.25 6.22 -9.06
CA GLY A 247 11.82 5.16 -8.14
C GLY A 247 11.57 3.83 -8.83
N THR A 248 11.84 2.75 -8.11
CA THR A 248 11.80 1.35 -8.60
C THR A 248 11.03 0.43 -7.66
N GLY A 249 10.10 0.98 -6.87
CA GLY A 249 9.18 0.20 -6.04
C GLY A 249 8.05 -0.43 -6.85
N ALA A 250 7.12 -1.14 -6.19
CA ALA A 250 6.04 -1.89 -6.83
C ALA A 250 5.27 -1.13 -7.93
N THR A 251 5.00 0.17 -7.71
CA THR A 251 4.37 1.02 -8.72
C THR A 251 5.19 1.14 -10.00
N ALA A 252 6.50 1.38 -9.89
CA ALA A 252 7.38 1.45 -11.06
C ALA A 252 7.49 0.09 -11.75
N ILE A 253 7.55 -1.00 -10.97
CA ILE A 253 7.57 -2.36 -11.52
C ILE A 253 6.39 -2.59 -12.47
N GLN A 254 5.19 -2.11 -12.08
CA GLN A 254 3.98 -2.24 -12.90
C GLN A 254 3.90 -1.27 -14.09
N CYS A 255 4.38 -0.02 -13.96
CA CYS A 255 4.18 0.99 -15.01
C CYS A 255 5.33 1.10 -16.02
N VAL A 256 6.54 0.64 -15.69
CA VAL A 256 7.73 0.79 -16.56
C VAL A 256 7.58 0.07 -17.89
N SER A 257 6.98 -1.13 -17.94
CA SER A 257 6.77 -1.85 -19.21
C SER A 257 5.85 -1.08 -20.16
N HIS A 258 4.80 -0.46 -19.64
CA HIS A 258 3.88 0.39 -20.40
C HIS A 258 4.57 1.66 -20.92
N LEU A 259 5.39 2.31 -20.09
CA LEU A 259 6.15 3.49 -20.48
C LEU A 259 7.23 3.16 -21.52
N GLY A 260 7.93 2.03 -21.38
CA GLY A 260 8.96 1.59 -22.32
C GLY A 260 8.37 1.25 -23.70
N LYS A 261 7.13 0.74 -23.74
CA LYS A 261 6.37 0.48 -24.97
C LYS A 261 5.93 1.78 -25.67
N ALA A 262 5.59 2.83 -24.92
CA ALA A 262 4.91 4.01 -25.45
C ALA A 262 5.81 5.24 -25.68
N SER A 263 6.93 5.37 -24.97
CA SER A 263 7.77 6.57 -25.00
C SER A 263 8.82 6.56 -26.11
N LYS A 264 9.24 7.75 -26.57
CA LYS A 264 10.41 7.89 -27.46
C LYS A 264 11.67 7.37 -26.78
N HIS A 265 11.86 7.71 -25.50
CA HIS A 265 12.94 7.21 -24.65
C HIS A 265 12.48 7.21 -23.20
N LEU A 266 12.82 6.17 -22.46
CA LEU A 266 12.53 6.04 -21.03
C LEU A 266 13.83 5.95 -20.24
N TYR A 267 13.98 6.83 -19.26
CA TYR A 267 15.05 6.79 -18.25
C TYR A 267 14.45 6.34 -16.91
N VAL A 268 14.92 5.21 -16.37
CA VAL A 268 14.48 4.70 -15.05
C VAL A 268 15.57 4.98 -14.02
N PHE A 269 15.29 5.91 -13.10
CA PHE A 269 16.24 6.33 -12.07
C PHE A 269 16.09 5.47 -10.82
N GLN A 270 17.10 4.63 -10.59
CA GLN A 270 17.12 3.65 -9.53
C GLN A 270 18.07 4.06 -8.40
N ARG A 271 17.51 4.15 -7.18
CA ARG A 271 18.32 4.19 -5.96
C ARG A 271 18.61 2.81 -5.40
N THR A 272 17.62 1.94 -5.40
CA THR A 272 17.79 0.58 -4.90
C THR A 272 16.84 -0.32 -5.65
N PRO A 273 17.33 -1.41 -6.28
CA PRO A 273 16.47 -2.35 -6.99
C PRO A 273 15.42 -2.96 -6.05
N SER A 274 14.35 -3.48 -6.65
CA SER A 274 13.34 -4.29 -5.97
C SER A 274 13.63 -5.78 -6.19
N SER A 275 13.12 -6.64 -5.32
CA SER A 275 13.01 -8.06 -5.61
C SER A 275 11.85 -8.23 -6.58
N VAL A 276 12.13 -8.74 -7.78
CA VAL A 276 11.14 -8.94 -8.85
C VAL A 276 11.07 -10.41 -9.17
N ASP A 277 10.03 -11.06 -8.65
CA ASP A 277 9.75 -12.47 -8.90
C ASP A 277 8.74 -12.66 -10.04
N PHE A 278 8.46 -13.91 -10.37
CA PHE A 278 7.41 -14.31 -11.31
C PHE A 278 6.02 -13.89 -10.81
N ARG A 279 5.18 -13.37 -11.71
CA ARG A 279 3.79 -13.03 -11.36
C ARG A 279 2.82 -14.16 -11.71
N GLY A 280 2.87 -14.67 -12.94
CA GLY A 280 1.98 -15.75 -13.37
C GLY A 280 0.50 -15.38 -13.38
N ASN A 281 0.19 -14.14 -13.79
CA ASN A 281 -1.20 -13.70 -13.89
C ASN A 281 -1.95 -14.50 -14.96
N ARG A 282 -3.22 -14.82 -14.68
CA ARG A 282 -4.06 -15.67 -15.53
C ARG A 282 -5.54 -15.31 -15.38
N PRO A 283 -6.36 -15.52 -16.42
CA PRO A 283 -7.81 -15.44 -16.28
C PRO A 283 -8.31 -16.40 -15.20
N THR A 284 -9.42 -16.05 -14.57
CA THR A 284 -10.12 -16.93 -13.64
C THR A 284 -10.65 -18.16 -14.37
N ASP A 285 -10.42 -19.33 -13.79
CA ASP A 285 -10.85 -20.61 -14.34
C ASP A 285 -12.35 -20.82 -14.07
N SER A 286 -13.15 -20.95 -15.14
CA SER A 286 -14.60 -21.17 -15.04
C SER A 286 -14.97 -22.49 -14.39
N GLU A 287 -14.18 -23.56 -14.61
CA GLU A 287 -14.47 -24.87 -14.00
C GLU A 287 -14.27 -24.83 -12.48
N TRP A 288 -13.24 -24.09 -12.02
CA TRP A 288 -13.04 -23.83 -10.60
C TRP A 288 -14.20 -23.03 -10.00
N VAL A 289 -14.67 -21.99 -10.70
CA VAL A 289 -15.80 -21.16 -10.23
C VAL A 289 -17.08 -21.98 -10.08
N GLU A 290 -17.39 -22.85 -11.05
CA GLU A 290 -18.57 -23.73 -11.00
C GLU A 290 -18.53 -24.74 -9.83
N ALA A 291 -17.34 -25.05 -9.32
CA ALA A 291 -17.13 -25.97 -8.21
C ALA A 291 -17.10 -25.30 -6.83
N LEU A 292 -17.25 -23.97 -6.75
CA LEU A 292 -17.23 -23.24 -5.48
C LEU A 292 -18.48 -23.51 -4.65
N GLU A 293 -18.26 -23.81 -3.37
CA GLU A 293 -19.32 -23.99 -2.37
C GLU A 293 -19.37 -22.79 -1.41
N PRO A 294 -20.52 -22.48 -0.79
CA PRO A 294 -20.62 -21.39 0.17
C PRO A 294 -19.57 -21.47 1.28
N GLY A 295 -18.89 -20.35 1.56
CA GLY A 295 -17.80 -20.26 2.52
C GLY A 295 -16.40 -20.36 1.90
N TRP A 296 -16.29 -20.62 0.60
CA TRP A 296 -15.01 -20.74 -0.11
C TRP A 296 -14.10 -19.52 0.08
N HIS A 297 -14.67 -18.32 0.14
CA HIS A 297 -13.90 -17.08 0.19
C HIS A 297 -13.16 -16.98 1.52
N LYS A 298 -13.86 -17.27 2.62
CA LYS A 298 -13.28 -17.30 3.96
C LYS A 298 -12.25 -18.41 4.10
N GLU A 299 -12.57 -19.62 3.65
CA GLU A 299 -11.64 -20.76 3.69
C GLU A 299 -10.32 -20.46 2.98
N ARG A 300 -10.40 -19.87 1.77
CA ARG A 300 -9.21 -19.52 0.98
C ARG A 300 -8.39 -18.42 1.64
N MET A 301 -9.03 -17.40 2.23
CA MET A 301 -8.33 -16.37 3.01
C MET A 301 -7.62 -16.95 4.24
N GLU A 302 -8.28 -17.83 5.00
CA GLU A 302 -7.71 -18.47 6.18
C GLU A 302 -6.53 -19.38 5.81
N ASN A 303 -6.67 -20.18 4.75
CA ASN A 303 -5.59 -21.02 4.21
C ASN A 303 -4.33 -20.20 3.89
N PHE A 304 -4.50 -19.11 3.14
CA PHE A 304 -3.39 -18.22 2.77
C PHE A 304 -2.74 -17.58 4.00
N ASN A 305 -3.54 -17.01 4.91
CA ASN A 305 -3.02 -16.34 6.12
C ASN A 305 -2.30 -17.31 7.05
N ASN A 306 -2.80 -18.55 7.18
CA ASN A 306 -2.14 -19.61 7.92
C ASN A 306 -0.75 -19.89 7.34
N LEU A 307 -0.66 -20.11 6.02
CA LEU A 307 0.61 -20.39 5.34
C LEU A 307 1.63 -19.27 5.54
N VAL A 308 1.27 -18.02 5.24
CA VAL A 308 2.20 -16.87 5.37
C VAL A 308 2.54 -16.51 6.82
N SER A 309 1.82 -17.06 7.79
CA SER A 309 2.11 -16.95 9.23
C SER A 309 2.89 -18.16 9.77
N GLY A 310 3.28 -19.10 8.91
CA GLY A 310 4.04 -20.29 9.30
C GLY A 310 3.19 -21.44 9.88
N VAL A 311 1.87 -21.40 9.70
CA VAL A 311 0.95 -22.49 10.08
C VAL A 311 0.78 -23.41 8.87
N PRO A 312 1.25 -24.67 8.93
CA PRO A 312 1.16 -25.60 7.81
C PRO A 312 -0.29 -25.87 7.38
N GLN A 313 -0.52 -26.04 6.08
CA GLN A 313 -1.80 -26.46 5.51
C GLN A 313 -1.57 -27.70 4.64
N GLU A 314 -2.58 -28.58 4.52
CA GLU A 314 -2.47 -29.78 3.69
C GLU A 314 -2.37 -29.45 2.19
N VAL A 315 -3.05 -28.38 1.79
CA VAL A 315 -3.08 -27.86 0.42
C VAL A 315 -2.80 -26.36 0.47
N ASP A 316 -1.91 -25.89 -0.40
CA ASP A 316 -1.78 -24.47 -0.69
C ASP A 316 -2.79 -24.10 -1.76
N LEU A 317 -3.84 -23.38 -1.36
CA LEU A 317 -4.91 -23.03 -2.27
C LEU A 317 -4.50 -21.92 -3.25
N VAL A 318 -3.59 -21.03 -2.82
CA VAL A 318 -3.16 -19.85 -3.60
C VAL A 318 -1.99 -20.19 -4.52
N ASP A 319 -1.03 -20.97 -4.01
CA ASP A 319 0.13 -21.51 -4.71
C ASP A 319 0.81 -20.43 -5.56
N ASP A 320 1.42 -19.47 -4.88
CA ASP A 320 2.09 -18.34 -5.50
C ASP A 320 3.32 -17.86 -4.72
N CYS A 321 3.98 -16.82 -5.25
CA CYS A 321 5.24 -16.36 -4.72
C CYS A 321 5.19 -15.81 -3.28
N TRP A 322 4.01 -15.57 -2.70
CA TRP A 322 3.89 -15.22 -1.29
C TRP A 322 4.04 -16.43 -0.36
N THR A 323 3.63 -17.63 -0.80
CA THR A 323 3.72 -18.87 -0.02
C THR A 323 5.03 -19.62 -0.26
N ASP A 324 5.74 -19.30 -1.35
CA ASP A 324 7.05 -19.86 -1.73
C ASP A 324 8.08 -19.92 -0.60
N LEU A 325 8.25 -18.84 0.20
CA LEU A 325 9.31 -18.81 1.22
C LEU A 325 9.08 -19.90 2.30
N ILE A 326 7.82 -20.12 2.67
CA ILE A 326 7.45 -21.17 3.64
C ILE A 326 7.62 -22.55 3.00
N GLY A 327 7.27 -22.69 1.71
CA GLY A 327 7.57 -23.88 0.93
C GLY A 327 9.07 -24.20 0.89
N ASN A 328 9.92 -23.19 0.72
CA ASN A 328 11.38 -23.34 0.71
C ASN A 328 11.90 -23.87 2.05
N ILE A 329 11.41 -23.36 3.18
CA ILE A 329 11.80 -23.86 4.51
C ILE A 329 11.50 -25.36 4.62
N ALA A 330 10.28 -25.78 4.27
CA ALA A 330 9.90 -27.20 4.30
C ALA A 330 10.79 -28.04 3.38
N ASP A 331 11.14 -27.52 2.21
CA ASP A 331 12.04 -28.18 1.26
C ASP A 331 13.47 -28.33 1.77
N MET A 332 14.01 -27.30 2.43
CA MET A 332 15.33 -27.34 3.06
C MET A 332 15.42 -28.44 4.13
N TYR A 333 14.37 -28.61 4.95
CA TYR A 333 14.27 -29.73 5.88
C TYR A 333 14.29 -31.07 5.15
N ARG A 334 13.49 -31.22 4.07
CA ARG A 334 13.42 -32.48 3.29
C ARG A 334 14.75 -32.86 2.63
N ARG A 335 15.51 -31.88 2.13
CA ARG A 335 16.82 -32.09 1.49
C ARG A 335 17.99 -32.17 2.48
N GLY A 336 17.73 -32.04 3.79
CA GLY A 336 18.76 -32.09 4.83
C GLY A 336 19.70 -30.88 4.84
N ALA A 337 19.25 -29.74 4.31
CA ALA A 337 19.98 -28.47 4.35
C ALA A 337 19.93 -27.80 5.74
N VAL A 338 18.93 -28.16 6.56
CA VAL A 338 18.83 -27.72 7.96
C VAL A 338 19.61 -28.67 8.86
N GLN A 339 20.59 -28.14 9.60
CA GLN A 339 21.37 -28.91 10.57
C GLN A 339 20.68 -28.95 11.95
N PRO A 340 20.86 -30.01 12.75
CA PRO A 340 20.24 -30.12 14.08
C PRO A 340 20.60 -28.98 15.05
N GLU A 341 21.75 -28.34 14.86
CA GLU A 341 22.25 -27.26 15.71
C GLU A 341 21.71 -25.88 15.30
N MET A 342 21.11 -25.76 14.11
CA MET A 342 20.58 -24.49 13.63
C MET A 342 19.35 -24.09 14.41
N ASP A 343 19.30 -22.82 14.83
CA ASP A 343 18.07 -22.26 15.37
C ASP A 343 17.11 -21.82 14.25
N LEU A 344 15.88 -21.48 14.64
CA LEU A 344 14.85 -21.07 13.69
C LEU A 344 15.25 -19.81 12.90
N LEU A 345 15.98 -18.86 13.51
CA LEU A 345 16.39 -17.63 12.84
C LEU A 345 17.45 -17.91 11.79
N GLU A 346 18.40 -18.80 12.07
CA GLU A 346 19.40 -19.25 11.11
C GLU A 346 18.74 -19.98 9.93
N VAL A 347 17.76 -20.85 10.18
CA VAL A 347 17.00 -21.53 9.11
C VAL A 347 16.26 -20.51 8.24
N LEU A 348 15.59 -19.53 8.86
CA LEU A 348 14.89 -18.47 8.14
C LEU A 348 15.84 -17.61 7.31
N GLU A 349 17.04 -17.31 7.82
CA GLU A 349 18.06 -16.56 7.09
C GLU A 349 18.56 -17.36 5.88
N MET A 350 18.85 -18.66 6.03
CA MET A 350 19.31 -19.49 4.91
C MET A 350 18.22 -19.62 3.83
N ALA A 351 16.97 -19.84 4.22
CA ALA A 351 15.84 -19.86 3.29
C ALA A 351 15.67 -18.51 2.57
N ASN A 352 15.93 -17.40 3.27
CA ASN A 352 15.93 -16.07 2.68
C ASN A 352 17.04 -15.91 1.64
N PHE A 353 18.25 -16.36 1.94
CA PHE A 353 19.37 -16.33 0.98
C PHE A 353 19.09 -17.17 -0.26
N GLU A 354 18.58 -18.39 -0.10
CA GLU A 354 18.21 -19.27 -1.22
C GLU A 354 17.14 -18.61 -2.11
N LYS A 355 16.10 -18.02 -1.51
CA LYS A 355 15.07 -17.29 -2.26
C LYS A 355 15.64 -16.04 -2.96
N MET A 356 16.52 -15.28 -2.31
CA MET A 356 17.09 -14.08 -2.90
C MET A 356 18.11 -14.39 -4.01
N GLU A 357 18.84 -15.49 -3.92
CA GLU A 357 19.68 -15.99 -5.02
C GLU A 357 18.83 -16.39 -6.23
N SER A 358 17.68 -17.05 -6.03
CA SER A 358 16.80 -17.38 -7.16
C SER A 358 16.23 -16.13 -7.84
N ILE A 359 15.91 -15.08 -7.09
CA ILE A 359 15.54 -13.76 -7.63
C ILE A 359 16.69 -13.15 -8.43
N ARG A 360 17.92 -13.18 -7.90
CA ARG A 360 19.10 -12.64 -8.60
C ARG A 360 19.41 -13.42 -9.89
N LYS A 361 19.23 -14.74 -9.87
CA LYS A 361 19.36 -15.60 -11.05
C LYS A 361 18.30 -15.28 -12.10
N ARG A 362 17.04 -15.07 -11.71
CA ARG A 362 15.98 -14.63 -12.64
C ARG A 362 16.34 -13.32 -13.34
N VAL A 363 16.98 -12.37 -12.65
CA VAL A 363 17.49 -11.14 -13.28
C VAL A 363 18.52 -11.47 -14.37
N GLU A 364 19.49 -12.33 -14.10
CA GLU A 364 20.50 -12.73 -15.09
C GLU A 364 19.90 -13.47 -16.29
N GLU A 365 18.87 -14.29 -16.07
CA GLU A 365 18.19 -15.03 -17.14
C GLU A 365 17.34 -14.12 -18.06
N ASN A 366 16.90 -12.96 -17.57
CA ASN A 366 16.00 -12.06 -18.30
C ASN A 366 16.69 -10.82 -18.88
N ILE A 367 17.93 -10.52 -18.50
CA ILE A 367 18.63 -9.29 -18.90
C ILE A 367 19.86 -9.61 -19.73
N GLU A 368 19.93 -9.08 -20.95
CA GLU A 368 21.02 -9.36 -21.89
C GLU A 368 22.32 -8.62 -21.54
N ASP A 369 22.23 -7.37 -21.08
CA ASP A 369 23.41 -6.58 -20.69
C ASP A 369 23.84 -6.94 -19.25
N PRO A 370 25.04 -7.51 -19.04
CA PRO A 370 25.49 -7.92 -17.71
C PRO A 370 25.62 -6.75 -16.72
N LYS A 371 25.84 -5.51 -17.20
CA LYS A 371 25.90 -4.33 -16.32
C LYS A 371 24.51 -3.95 -15.81
N ILE A 372 23.50 -3.99 -16.68
CA ILE A 372 22.11 -3.75 -16.29
C ILE A 372 21.65 -4.87 -15.35
N ALA A 373 21.99 -6.13 -15.66
CA ALA A 373 21.67 -7.27 -14.82
C ALA A 373 22.22 -7.09 -13.40
N GLU A 374 23.51 -6.74 -13.26
CA GLU A 374 24.12 -6.50 -11.95
C GLU A 374 23.46 -5.34 -11.19
N ALA A 375 23.11 -4.24 -11.89
CA ALA A 375 22.42 -3.11 -11.28
C ALA A 375 20.99 -3.44 -10.82
N LEU A 376 20.31 -4.39 -11.46
CA LEU A 376 18.95 -4.82 -11.09
C LEU A 376 18.92 -5.86 -9.96
N LYS A 377 20.06 -6.43 -9.55
CA LYS A 377 20.10 -7.43 -8.48
C LYS A 377 19.85 -6.81 -7.09
N PRO A 378 18.81 -7.25 -6.36
CA PRO A 378 18.57 -6.82 -4.99
C PRO A 378 19.53 -7.52 -4.00
N TRP A 379 20.16 -6.72 -3.14
CA TRP A 379 21.09 -7.17 -2.10
C TRP A 379 20.60 -6.71 -0.72
N TYR A 380 19.54 -7.34 -0.24
CA TYR A 380 18.94 -7.17 1.08
C TYR A 380 18.03 -8.38 1.36
N ALA A 381 17.62 -8.60 2.61
CA ALA A 381 16.72 -9.71 2.94
C ALA A 381 15.31 -9.49 2.37
N LEU A 382 14.65 -10.53 1.85
CA LEU A 382 13.40 -10.45 1.08
C LEU A 382 12.36 -9.43 1.62
N PHE A 383 12.10 -9.45 2.93
CA PHE A 383 11.09 -8.62 3.59
C PHE A 383 11.61 -7.27 4.13
N CYS A 384 12.86 -6.89 3.86
CA CYS A 384 13.31 -5.50 4.07
C CYS A 384 12.56 -4.50 3.18
N LYS A 385 11.91 -4.99 2.12
CA LYS A 385 10.96 -4.27 1.28
C LYS A 385 9.78 -5.19 0.97
N ARG A 386 8.67 -4.62 0.50
CA ARG A 386 7.59 -5.43 -0.07
C ARG A 386 8.10 -6.13 -1.35
N PRO A 387 8.05 -7.47 -1.44
CA PRO A 387 8.39 -8.18 -2.66
C PRO A 387 7.53 -7.70 -3.84
N CYS A 388 8.13 -7.62 -5.02
CA CYS A 388 7.44 -7.28 -6.25
C CYS A 388 7.41 -8.50 -7.17
N PHE A 389 6.41 -8.56 -8.05
CA PHE A 389 6.24 -9.67 -8.98
C PHE A 389 5.75 -9.12 -10.30
N ASP A 390 6.46 -9.45 -11.37
CA ASP A 390 6.14 -8.97 -12.72
C ASP A 390 6.87 -9.80 -13.77
N ASP A 391 6.20 -9.99 -14.90
CA ASP A 391 6.72 -10.79 -16.01
C ASP A 391 7.24 -9.93 -17.18
N GLU A 392 7.00 -8.62 -17.16
CA GLU A 392 7.39 -7.68 -18.23
C GLU A 392 8.46 -6.66 -17.80
N TYR A 393 8.61 -6.38 -16.50
CA TYR A 393 9.52 -5.36 -15.98
C TYR A 393 10.98 -5.63 -16.36
N LEU A 394 11.50 -6.83 -16.09
CA LEU A 394 12.89 -7.18 -16.41
C LEU A 394 13.11 -7.16 -17.94
N PRO A 395 12.29 -7.84 -18.78
CA PRO A 395 12.42 -7.76 -20.23
C PRO A 395 12.38 -6.34 -20.81
N THR A 396 11.74 -5.39 -20.12
CA THR A 396 11.66 -3.99 -20.58
C THR A 396 13.03 -3.33 -20.73
N PHE A 397 14.02 -3.73 -19.95
CA PHE A 397 15.38 -3.16 -20.03
C PHE A 397 16.23 -3.69 -21.19
N ASN A 398 15.75 -4.70 -21.94
CA ASN A 398 16.39 -5.13 -23.18
C ASN A 398 15.95 -4.29 -24.40
N ARG A 399 15.07 -3.31 -24.20
CA ARG A 399 14.60 -2.42 -25.27
C ARG A 399 15.62 -1.33 -25.55
N GLU A 400 15.87 -1.03 -26.82
CA GLU A 400 16.84 0.01 -27.23
C GLU A 400 16.48 1.42 -26.73
N ASN A 401 15.21 1.68 -26.41
CA ASN A 401 14.73 2.99 -25.96
C ASN A 401 14.61 3.11 -24.43
N VAL A 402 15.14 2.17 -23.66
CA VAL A 402 15.02 2.15 -22.19
C VAL A 402 16.41 2.10 -21.56
N ASP A 403 16.73 3.12 -20.77
CA ASP A 403 17.96 3.17 -19.99
C ASP A 403 17.66 3.01 -18.49
N LEU A 404 18.36 2.08 -17.84
CA LEU A 404 18.45 2.03 -16.38
C LEU A 404 19.56 2.97 -15.91
N ILE A 405 19.20 3.96 -15.08
CA ILE A 405 20.14 4.89 -14.45
C ILE A 405 20.31 4.50 -12.98
N ASP A 406 21.32 3.68 -12.70
CA ASP A 406 21.72 3.37 -11.32
C ASP A 406 22.45 4.56 -10.68
N THR A 407 21.96 4.96 -9.51
CA THR A 407 22.49 6.10 -8.74
C THR A 407 23.50 5.66 -7.66
N GLY A 408 23.91 4.40 -7.65
CA GLY A 408 24.88 3.87 -6.70
C GLY A 408 24.40 3.88 -5.25
N GLY A 409 23.09 3.91 -5.02
CA GLY A 409 22.48 4.00 -3.68
C GLY A 409 22.23 5.43 -3.19
N LEU A 410 22.71 6.45 -3.89
CA LEU A 410 22.67 7.85 -3.42
C LEU A 410 21.35 8.56 -3.76
N GLY A 411 20.71 8.17 -4.86
CA GLY A 411 19.53 8.85 -5.42
C GLY A 411 19.90 9.87 -6.48
N VAL A 412 18.89 10.59 -6.97
CA VAL A 412 19.07 11.69 -7.93
C VAL A 412 19.72 12.89 -7.26
N ASP A 413 20.67 13.54 -7.93
CA ASP A 413 21.42 14.68 -7.39
C ASP A 413 20.61 15.98 -7.48
N GLU A 414 20.09 16.27 -8.67
CA GLU A 414 19.43 17.54 -9.00
C GLU A 414 18.39 17.33 -10.12
N ILE A 415 17.35 18.18 -10.11
CA ILE A 415 16.46 18.41 -11.23
C ILE A 415 16.75 19.83 -11.76
N THR A 416 17.07 19.95 -13.04
CA THR A 416 17.31 21.22 -13.71
C THR A 416 16.06 21.68 -14.46
N ALA A 417 16.15 22.83 -15.13
CA ALA A 417 15.11 23.28 -16.06
C ALA A 417 14.80 22.28 -17.20
N LYS A 418 15.74 21.39 -17.54
CA LYS A 418 15.66 20.50 -18.70
C LYS A 418 15.58 19.02 -18.37
N GLY A 419 15.95 18.59 -17.18
CA GLY A 419 16.01 17.17 -16.88
C GLY A 419 16.54 16.81 -15.51
N VAL A 420 17.07 15.58 -15.43
CA VAL A 420 17.47 14.93 -14.18
C VAL A 420 18.98 14.72 -14.19
N VAL A 421 19.67 15.03 -13.10
CA VAL A 421 21.13 14.90 -12.97
C VAL A 421 21.48 13.74 -12.04
N VAL A 422 22.40 12.89 -12.50
CA VAL A 422 23.02 11.82 -11.70
C VAL A 422 24.50 11.75 -12.05
N ALA A 423 25.36 11.80 -11.04
CA ALA A 423 26.82 11.72 -11.17
C ALA A 423 27.36 12.70 -12.22
N GLU A 424 26.96 13.98 -12.09
CA GLU A 424 27.33 15.10 -12.98
C GLU A 424 26.82 15.00 -14.43
N LYS A 425 26.06 13.94 -14.75
CA LYS A 425 25.45 13.77 -16.07
C LYS A 425 23.98 14.16 -16.04
N GLU A 426 23.62 15.08 -16.92
CA GLU A 426 22.23 15.49 -17.14
C GLU A 426 21.54 14.61 -18.19
N TYR A 427 20.34 14.16 -17.87
CA TYR A 427 19.43 13.40 -18.71
C TYR A 427 18.25 14.31 -19.04
N GLU A 428 18.30 14.95 -20.20
CA GLU A 428 17.21 15.83 -20.65
C GLU A 428 15.94 15.04 -20.93
N VAL A 429 14.82 15.47 -20.35
CA VAL A 429 13.52 14.81 -20.46
C VAL A 429 12.40 15.82 -20.63
N ASP A 430 11.30 15.37 -21.23
CA ASP A 430 10.11 16.20 -21.45
C ASP A 430 9.09 16.00 -20.30
N CYS A 431 9.18 14.86 -19.61
CA CYS A 431 8.33 14.52 -18.48
C CYS A 431 9.08 13.78 -17.37
N ILE A 432 8.78 14.11 -16.10
CA ILE A 432 9.24 13.38 -14.91
C ILE A 432 8.04 12.79 -14.18
N ILE A 433 8.06 11.47 -14.00
CA ILE A 433 7.05 10.70 -13.28
C ILE A 433 7.65 10.24 -11.95
N PHE A 434 7.05 10.68 -10.85
CA PHE A 434 7.47 10.27 -9.52
C PHE A 434 6.77 8.98 -9.11
N ALA A 435 7.53 7.87 -9.08
CA ALA A 435 7.14 6.58 -8.53
C ALA A 435 7.77 6.38 -7.13
N THR A 436 7.77 7.45 -6.33
CA THR A 436 8.52 7.59 -5.08
C THR A 436 7.75 7.16 -3.83
N GLY A 437 6.51 6.68 -4.01
CA GLY A 437 5.72 6.01 -2.99
C GLY A 437 4.95 6.97 -2.08
N PHE A 438 4.81 6.59 -0.81
CA PHE A 438 3.97 7.27 0.16
C PHE A 438 4.70 7.42 1.51
N GLU A 439 4.21 8.35 2.33
CA GLU A 439 4.73 8.57 3.67
C GLU A 439 4.26 7.48 4.65
N VAL A 440 5.17 6.99 5.49
CA VAL A 440 4.88 5.92 6.49
C VAL A 440 5.41 6.23 7.88
N GLY A 441 6.56 6.92 7.98
CA GLY A 441 7.25 7.23 9.24
C GLY A 441 7.08 8.68 9.73
N THR A 442 6.07 9.39 9.25
CA THR A 442 5.76 10.76 9.66
C THR A 442 4.80 10.78 10.86
N GLY A 443 4.71 11.93 11.55
CA GLY A 443 3.82 12.12 12.69
C GLY A 443 2.36 11.80 12.37
N TYR A 444 1.55 11.52 13.40
CA TYR A 444 0.20 10.97 13.22
C TYR A 444 -0.69 11.87 12.35
N GLU A 445 -0.83 13.16 12.70
CA GLU A 445 -1.65 14.11 11.94
C GLU A 445 -1.27 14.16 10.47
N ARG A 446 0.02 14.26 10.17
CA ARG A 446 0.53 14.30 8.79
C ARG A 446 0.13 13.02 8.03
N ARG A 447 0.33 11.86 8.64
CA ARG A 447 0.03 10.56 8.02
C ARG A 447 -1.45 10.24 7.93
N ALA A 448 -2.28 10.71 8.87
CA ALA A 448 -3.73 10.49 8.85
C ALA A 448 -4.47 11.55 7.99
N GLY A 449 -3.89 12.74 7.87
CA GLY A 449 -4.50 13.90 7.23
C GLY A 449 -5.44 14.70 8.14
N CYS A 450 -5.61 14.31 9.40
CA CYS A 450 -6.43 14.99 10.38
C CYS A 450 -5.82 14.88 11.79
N GLN A 451 -6.11 15.86 12.65
CA GLN A 451 -5.75 15.82 14.06
C GLN A 451 -6.90 15.27 14.91
N VAL A 452 -6.59 14.44 15.90
CA VAL A 452 -7.57 13.87 16.85
C VAL A 452 -7.27 14.43 18.23
N ILE A 453 -8.29 14.98 18.88
CA ILE A 453 -8.18 15.71 20.15
C ILE A 453 -9.08 15.00 21.17
N GLY A 454 -8.46 14.46 22.21
CA GLY A 454 -9.10 13.66 23.25
C GLY A 454 -9.85 14.48 24.31
N GLU A 455 -10.26 13.80 25.38
CA GLU A 455 -11.06 14.37 26.47
C GLU A 455 -10.39 15.51 27.24
N ASP A 456 -9.06 15.48 27.37
CA ASP A 456 -8.25 16.46 28.08
C ASP A 456 -7.77 17.60 27.18
N GLY A 457 -8.20 17.61 25.91
CA GLY A 457 -7.73 18.55 24.89
C GLY A 457 -6.36 18.22 24.31
N ARG A 458 -5.74 17.10 24.72
CA ARG A 458 -4.47 16.64 24.15
C ARG A 458 -4.70 16.02 22.78
N THR A 459 -3.75 16.24 21.89
CA THR A 459 -3.79 15.63 20.56
C THR A 459 -3.21 14.21 20.57
N LEU A 460 -3.70 13.36 19.67
CA LEU A 460 -3.18 12.00 19.52
C LEU A 460 -1.73 12.01 19.02
N THR A 461 -1.36 13.04 18.25
CA THR A 461 0.01 13.28 17.82
C THR A 461 0.92 13.50 19.02
N GLU A 462 0.60 14.43 19.93
CA GLU A 462 1.38 14.67 21.16
C GLU A 462 1.45 13.41 22.04
N LYS A 463 0.34 12.66 22.18
CA LYS A 463 0.32 11.42 22.98
C LYS A 463 1.34 10.41 22.46
N TRP A 464 1.40 10.20 21.15
CA TRP A 464 2.27 9.20 20.55
C TRP A 464 3.70 9.67 20.30
N GLU A 465 3.96 10.97 20.23
CA GLU A 465 5.33 11.52 20.20
C GLU A 465 6.07 11.28 21.52
N ASP A 466 5.38 11.36 22.66
CA ASP A 466 6.01 11.26 23.98
C ASP A 466 6.45 9.84 24.36
N LYS A 467 5.58 8.84 24.16
CA LYS A 467 5.80 7.44 24.61
C LYS A 467 5.82 6.42 23.47
N GLY A 468 5.60 6.84 22.22
CA GLY A 468 5.31 5.94 21.10
C GLY A 468 3.83 5.55 21.02
N VAL A 469 3.49 4.72 20.04
CA VAL A 469 2.12 4.21 19.89
C VAL A 469 1.76 3.30 21.06
N SER A 470 0.62 3.55 21.68
CA SER A 470 0.05 2.79 22.78
C SER A 470 -1.45 2.66 22.54
N THR A 471 -1.94 1.41 22.53
CA THR A 471 -3.29 1.02 22.13
C THR A 471 -3.66 -0.34 22.75
N LEU A 472 -4.95 -0.59 22.92
CA LEU A 472 -5.46 -1.95 23.16
C LEU A 472 -5.80 -2.61 21.82
N HIS A 473 -5.16 -3.75 21.54
CA HIS A 473 -5.32 -4.56 20.31
C HIS A 473 -5.09 -3.79 18.98
N GLY A 474 -4.39 -2.67 19.00
CA GLY A 474 -4.23 -1.80 17.83
C GLY A 474 -5.48 -1.02 17.43
N LEU A 475 -6.56 -1.10 18.22
CA LEU A 475 -7.90 -0.64 17.84
C LEU A 475 -8.31 0.66 18.53
N GLN A 476 -8.05 0.78 19.83
CA GLN A 476 -8.47 1.91 20.66
C GLN A 476 -7.30 2.42 21.51
N THR A 477 -7.36 3.68 21.92
CA THR A 477 -6.33 4.34 22.73
C THR A 477 -7.00 5.19 23.80
N ARG A 478 -6.49 5.13 25.03
CA ARG A 478 -7.11 5.76 26.22
C ARG A 478 -7.19 7.27 26.09
N GLY A 479 -8.29 7.87 26.55
CA GLY A 479 -8.55 9.31 26.47
C GLY A 479 -9.16 9.74 25.14
N TYR A 480 -9.41 8.78 24.25
CA TYR A 480 -10.06 8.97 22.95
C TYR A 480 -11.28 8.03 22.89
N PRO A 481 -12.29 8.26 23.74
CA PRO A 481 -13.44 7.37 23.83
C PRO A 481 -14.19 7.27 22.50
N ASN A 482 -14.84 6.13 22.24
CA ASN A 482 -15.64 5.88 21.04
C ASN A 482 -14.88 6.04 19.69
N TYR A 483 -13.55 6.14 19.73
CA TYR A 483 -12.68 6.25 18.55
C TYR A 483 -12.00 4.92 18.26
N PHE A 484 -12.23 4.38 17.06
CA PHE A 484 -11.68 3.10 16.60
C PHE A 484 -10.78 3.32 15.38
N MET A 485 -9.58 2.75 15.39
CA MET A 485 -8.60 2.86 14.31
C MET A 485 -8.47 1.54 13.56
N LEU A 486 -8.62 1.58 12.24
CA LEU A 486 -8.28 0.44 11.39
C LEU A 486 -6.82 0.59 10.93
N SER A 487 -5.90 0.08 11.74
CA SER A 487 -4.46 0.29 11.62
C SER A 487 -3.67 -0.99 11.93
N PRO A 488 -2.48 -1.20 11.33
CA PRO A 488 -1.59 -2.29 11.73
C PRO A 488 -0.81 -2.00 13.03
N ASN A 489 -0.81 -0.77 13.55
CA ASN A 489 -0.02 -0.43 14.73
C ASN A 489 -0.47 -1.23 15.95
N GLN A 490 0.44 -1.98 16.59
CA GLN A 490 0.14 -2.87 17.73
C GLN A 490 -1.05 -3.84 17.47
N GLY A 491 -1.37 -4.08 16.21
CA GLY A 491 -2.30 -5.10 15.75
C GLY A 491 -1.57 -6.28 15.11
N ALA A 492 -2.32 -7.15 14.44
CA ALA A 492 -1.74 -8.23 13.64
C ALA A 492 -1.14 -7.67 12.33
N PHE A 493 -0.18 -8.38 11.74
CA PHE A 493 0.35 -8.10 10.42
C PHE A 493 -0.01 -9.22 9.46
N THR A 494 -0.53 -8.88 8.28
CA THR A 494 -0.71 -9.81 7.15
C THR A 494 -0.35 -9.09 5.85
N VAL A 495 0.18 -9.84 4.89
CA VAL A 495 0.44 -9.32 3.53
C VAL A 495 -0.87 -9.03 2.76
N ASN A 496 -1.97 -9.66 3.18
CA ASN A 496 -3.34 -9.38 2.73
C ASN A 496 -3.99 -8.29 3.61
N PHE A 497 -3.69 -7.02 3.31
CA PHE A 497 -4.14 -5.90 4.15
C PHE A 497 -5.67 -5.79 4.32
N PRO A 498 -6.52 -6.03 3.30
CA PRO A 498 -7.98 -6.07 3.47
C PRO A 498 -8.47 -7.06 4.52
N HIS A 499 -7.80 -8.20 4.70
CA HIS A 499 -8.13 -9.16 5.77
C HIS A 499 -7.91 -8.56 7.17
N LEU A 500 -6.79 -7.85 7.38
CA LEU A 500 -6.56 -7.10 8.63
C LEU A 500 -7.68 -6.09 8.90
N LEU A 501 -8.08 -5.36 7.85
CA LEU A 501 -9.15 -4.37 7.95
C LEU A 501 -10.48 -5.02 8.30
N GLU A 502 -10.75 -6.22 7.80
CA GLU A 502 -11.96 -6.97 8.11
C GLU A 502 -12.01 -7.44 9.58
N GLU A 503 -10.92 -7.98 10.11
CA GLU A 503 -10.83 -8.37 11.52
C GLU A 503 -10.99 -7.15 12.45
N ALA A 504 -10.27 -6.06 12.16
CA ALA A 504 -10.34 -4.83 12.94
C ALA A 504 -11.74 -4.19 12.89
N ALA A 505 -12.35 -4.12 11.70
CA ALA A 505 -13.70 -3.58 11.54
C ALA A 505 -14.76 -4.46 12.24
N THR A 506 -14.65 -5.78 12.13
CA THR A 506 -15.56 -6.72 12.81
C THR A 506 -15.49 -6.54 14.32
N ASN A 507 -14.28 -6.39 14.88
CA ASN A 507 -14.09 -6.13 16.31
C ASN A 507 -14.68 -4.77 16.74
N ALA A 508 -14.38 -3.69 16.00
CA ALA A 508 -14.96 -2.37 16.27
C ALA A 508 -16.50 -2.41 16.28
N VAL A 509 -17.09 -3.03 15.26
CA VAL A 509 -18.55 -3.14 15.12
C VAL A 509 -19.15 -4.02 16.22
N HIS A 510 -18.46 -5.06 16.67
CA HIS A 510 -18.90 -5.86 17.81
C HIS A 510 -19.04 -5.01 19.07
N ILE A 511 -18.03 -4.18 19.37
CA ILE A 511 -18.04 -3.26 20.51
C ILE A 511 -19.16 -2.22 20.35
N ILE A 512 -19.24 -1.56 19.19
CA ILE A 512 -20.29 -0.55 18.93
C ILE A 512 -21.68 -1.17 19.09
N LYS A 513 -21.93 -2.35 18.53
CA LYS A 513 -23.21 -3.07 18.70
C LYS A 513 -23.52 -3.34 20.16
N HIS A 514 -22.52 -3.74 20.95
CA HIS A 514 -22.70 -3.95 22.39
C HIS A 514 -23.11 -2.64 23.10
N MET A 515 -22.50 -1.51 22.72
CA MET A 515 -22.84 -0.18 23.25
C MET A 515 -24.29 0.22 22.94
N PHE A 516 -24.79 -0.07 21.74
CA PHE A 516 -26.20 0.16 21.38
C PHE A 516 -27.15 -0.76 22.15
N SER A 517 -26.85 -2.06 22.24
CA SER A 517 -27.71 -3.03 22.93
C SER A 517 -27.88 -2.76 24.42
N ASN A 518 -26.92 -2.07 25.05
CA ASN A 518 -26.92 -1.79 26.49
C ASN A 518 -27.13 -0.30 26.83
N ASP A 519 -27.43 0.54 25.83
CA ASP A 519 -27.66 1.99 26.01
C ASP A 519 -26.49 2.73 26.68
N TYR A 520 -25.25 2.34 26.35
CA TYR A 520 -24.04 2.99 26.86
C TYR A 520 -23.59 4.10 25.93
N SER A 521 -23.33 5.30 26.43
CA SER A 521 -22.93 6.44 25.60
C SER A 521 -21.44 6.53 25.29
N MET A 522 -20.58 5.87 26.09
CA MET A 522 -19.13 6.04 26.04
C MET A 522 -18.38 4.75 26.39
N VAL A 523 -17.40 4.37 25.57
CA VAL A 523 -16.42 3.32 25.86
C VAL A 523 -15.01 3.88 25.69
N ASP A 524 -14.14 3.60 26.64
CA ASP A 524 -12.72 3.95 26.59
C ASP A 524 -11.87 2.82 27.16
N VAL A 525 -10.56 2.89 26.94
CA VAL A 525 -9.57 1.89 27.37
C VAL A 525 -9.03 2.26 28.75
N GLU A 526 -8.93 1.27 29.65
CA GLU A 526 -8.25 1.45 30.93
C GLU A 526 -6.73 1.56 30.74
N GLU A 527 -6.03 2.30 31.60
CA GLU A 527 -4.59 2.52 31.49
C GLU A 527 -3.80 1.21 31.51
N GLU A 528 -4.14 0.29 32.41
CA GLU A 528 -3.50 -1.04 32.53
C GLU A 528 -3.71 -1.93 31.30
N ALA A 529 -4.78 -1.70 30.51
CA ALA A 529 -5.02 -2.45 29.28
C ALA A 529 -4.29 -1.84 28.07
N GLU A 530 -3.89 -0.57 28.15
CA GLU A 530 -3.19 0.16 27.08
C GLU A 530 -1.65 0.06 27.17
N GLU A 531 -1.13 0.01 28.39
CA GLU A 531 0.30 -0.16 28.71
C GLU A 531 0.71 -1.64 28.68
#